data_AF-A0A2M9J755-F1
#
_entry.id   AF-A0A2M9J755-F1
#
_cell.length_a   1.000
_cell.length_b   1.000
_cell.length_c   1.000
_cell.angle_alpha   90.00
_cell.angle_beta   90.00
_cell.angle_gamma   90.00
#
_symmetry.space_group_name_H-M   'P 1'
#
loop_
_entity.id
_entity.type
_entity.pdbx_description
1 polymer ?
#
loop_
_entity_poly.entity_id
_entity_poly.type
_entity_poly.pdbx_seq_one_letter_code
_entity_poly.pdbx_strand_id
1 'polypeptide(L)'
;MDTTRRTRPDDRPRRPSAAAFFDVEGTLLAVPGLAGLAGPLGRLWHPPVLAALHAHAALGHLVVLVALAGAAELGPIARQLAPDAVLCSRPGAPMIGQGKGYAARALLREHGIPARRCHAYADEAADLPLLAEVGHPVVVGDDPVLLRHARRGNWGRLPGPSAARSDAVSALGDRPTPG
;
A
#
# COMPACT_ATOMS: atom_id res chain seq x y z
N MET A 1 -44.43 12.80 29.59
CA MET A 1 -44.23 12.15 28.29
C MET A 1 -42.74 12.03 28.08
N ASP A 2 -42.19 10.85 28.31
CA ASP A 2 -40.75 10.57 28.34
C ASP A 2 -40.36 9.93 26.99
N THR A 3 -39.63 10.66 26.15
CA THR A 3 -39.14 10.19 24.85
C THR A 3 -37.68 9.74 25.00
N THR A 4 -37.49 8.57 25.62
CA THR A 4 -36.21 7.87 25.58
C THR A 4 -35.96 7.32 24.18
N ARG A 5 -35.06 7.98 23.44
CA ARG A 5 -34.53 7.52 22.17
C ARG A 5 -33.76 6.22 22.41
N ARG A 6 -34.40 5.07 22.16
CA ARG A 6 -33.73 3.76 22.10
C ARG A 6 -32.65 3.82 21.02
N THR A 7 -31.40 3.88 21.42
CA THR A 7 -30.25 3.57 20.56
C THR A 7 -30.39 2.14 20.06
N ARG A 8 -30.30 1.93 18.73
CA ARG A 8 -30.33 0.58 18.13
C ARG A 8 -29.10 -0.21 18.59
N PRO A 9 -29.20 -1.53 18.82
CA PRO A 9 -28.11 -2.31 19.42
C PRO A 9 -26.87 -2.60 18.54
N ASP A 10 -26.73 -2.02 17.35
CA ASP A 10 -25.72 -2.48 16.35
C ASP A 10 -24.90 -1.35 15.67
N ASP A 11 -24.81 -0.17 16.27
CA ASP A 11 -23.99 0.96 15.74
C ASP A 11 -22.49 0.84 16.06
N ARG A 12 -22.01 -0.33 16.50
CA ARG A 12 -20.55 -0.53 16.62
C ARG A 12 -19.98 -0.73 15.21
N PRO A 13 -18.95 0.03 14.82
CA PRO A 13 -18.30 -0.20 13.54
C PRO A 13 -17.86 -1.67 13.46
N ARG A 14 -18.33 -2.38 12.42
CA ARG A 14 -17.95 -3.78 12.20
C ARG A 14 -16.44 -3.83 12.09
N ARG A 15 -15.81 -4.70 12.90
CA ARG A 15 -14.38 -4.95 12.78
C ARG A 15 -14.09 -5.53 11.39
N PRO A 16 -13.09 -4.99 10.66
CA PRO A 16 -12.75 -5.49 9.34
C PRO A 16 -12.34 -6.97 9.42
N SER A 17 -12.84 -7.78 8.48
CA SER A 17 -12.57 -9.22 8.45
C SER A 17 -11.26 -9.60 7.76
N ALA A 18 -10.64 -8.64 7.08
CA ALA A 18 -9.42 -8.75 6.28
C ALA A 18 -8.71 -7.39 6.19
N ALA A 19 -7.44 -7.41 5.79
CA ALA A 19 -6.64 -6.21 5.49
C ALA A 19 -5.93 -6.35 4.15
N ALA A 20 -5.65 -5.23 3.50
CA ALA A 20 -4.86 -5.17 2.27
C ALA A 20 -3.75 -4.12 2.43
N PHE A 21 -2.50 -4.58 2.35
CA PHE A 21 -1.31 -3.76 2.46
C PHE A 21 -0.79 -3.41 1.07
N PHE A 22 -0.52 -2.14 0.83
CA PHE A 22 0.01 -1.64 -0.44
C PHE A 22 1.33 -0.95 -0.19
N ASP A 23 2.39 -1.54 -0.75
CA ASP A 23 3.63 -0.79 -0.91
C ASP A 23 3.37 0.43 -1.82
N VAL A 24 4.02 1.57 -1.51
CA VAL A 24 3.73 2.84 -2.17
C VAL A 24 4.69 3.11 -3.33
N GLU A 25 5.99 3.05 -3.08
CA GLU A 25 7.04 3.38 -4.04
C GLU A 25 7.22 2.24 -5.06
N GLY A 26 7.13 2.52 -6.37
CA GLY A 26 7.24 1.50 -7.42
C GLY A 26 5.99 0.63 -7.60
N THR A 27 5.21 0.43 -6.53
CA THR A 27 3.99 -0.38 -6.51
C THR A 27 2.71 0.42 -6.75
N LEU A 28 2.21 1.17 -5.75
CA LEU A 28 0.95 1.92 -5.88
C LEU A 28 1.14 3.17 -6.74
N LEU A 29 2.29 3.83 -6.60
CA LEU A 29 2.76 4.85 -7.51
C LEU A 29 3.86 4.29 -8.39
N ALA A 30 3.76 4.50 -9.70
CA ALA A 30 4.73 4.13 -10.71
C ALA A 30 5.98 5.05 -10.71
N VAL A 31 6.48 5.40 -9.52
CA VAL A 31 7.71 6.17 -9.30
C VAL A 31 8.52 5.48 -8.20
N PRO A 32 9.86 5.44 -8.31
CA PRO A 32 10.71 4.75 -7.34
C PRO A 32 10.84 5.47 -5.99
N GLY A 33 10.30 6.68 -5.87
CA GLY A 33 10.37 7.48 -4.64
C GLY A 33 9.49 8.72 -4.70
N LEU A 34 9.25 9.32 -3.54
CA LEU A 34 8.32 10.46 -3.40
C LEU A 34 9.01 11.83 -3.35
N ALA A 35 10.35 11.85 -3.32
CA ALA A 35 11.12 13.08 -3.26
C ALA A 35 10.78 14.00 -4.46
N GLY A 36 10.44 15.25 -4.17
CA GLY A 36 10.11 16.24 -5.19
C GLY A 36 8.72 16.09 -5.83
N LEU A 37 7.87 15.17 -5.36
CA LEU A 37 6.48 15.11 -5.80
C LEU A 37 5.72 16.37 -5.38
N ALA A 38 5.38 17.19 -6.37
CA ALA A 38 4.52 18.36 -6.21
C ALA A 38 3.42 18.34 -7.28
N GLY A 39 2.17 18.56 -6.87
CA GLY A 39 1.03 18.66 -7.78
C GLY A 39 0.18 17.39 -7.88
N PRO A 40 -0.69 17.30 -8.90
CA PRO A 40 -1.66 16.20 -9.04
C PRO A 40 -0.99 14.85 -9.32
N LEU A 41 -1.30 13.83 -8.52
CA LEU A 41 -0.74 12.47 -8.64
C LEU A 41 -1.22 11.68 -9.87
N GLY A 42 -2.13 12.24 -10.68
CA GLY A 42 -2.95 11.54 -11.67
C GLY A 42 -2.26 10.43 -12.46
N ARG A 43 -1.22 10.75 -13.25
CA ARG A 43 -0.54 9.75 -14.11
C ARG A 43 0.42 8.82 -13.37
N LEU A 44 0.75 9.16 -12.13
CA LEU A 44 1.68 8.41 -11.29
C LEU A 44 1.01 7.18 -10.68
N TRP A 45 -0.31 7.15 -10.55
CA TRP A 45 -1.01 5.96 -10.09
C TRP A 45 -0.76 4.76 -11.00
N HIS A 46 -0.43 3.63 -10.39
CA HIS A 46 -0.39 2.33 -11.04
C HIS A 46 -1.82 1.77 -11.15
N PRO A 47 -2.47 1.76 -12.33
CA PRO A 47 -3.92 1.54 -12.40
C PRO A 47 -4.36 0.15 -11.91
N PRO A 48 -3.68 -0.96 -12.24
CA PRO A 48 -3.98 -2.26 -11.64
C PRO A 48 -3.96 -2.29 -10.11
N VAL A 49 -2.95 -1.68 -9.48
CA VAL A 49 -2.80 -1.66 -8.01
C VAL A 49 -3.85 -0.74 -7.37
N LEU A 50 -4.10 0.43 -7.97
CA LEU A 50 -5.16 1.34 -7.51
C LEU A 50 -6.55 0.70 -7.61
N ALA A 51 -6.82 -0.07 -8.67
CA ALA A 51 -8.07 -0.82 -8.81
C ALA A 51 -8.22 -1.89 -7.72
N ALA A 52 -7.14 -2.61 -7.39
CA ALA A 52 -7.14 -3.57 -6.29
C ALA A 52 -7.40 -2.89 -4.93
N LEU A 53 -6.81 -1.71 -4.69
CA LEU A 53 -7.06 -0.90 -3.50
C LEU A 53 -8.55 -0.54 -3.38
N HIS A 54 -9.15 0.01 -4.43
CA HIS A 54 -10.58 0.35 -4.41
C HIS A 54 -11.47 -0.87 -4.24
N ALA A 55 -11.11 -2.02 -4.84
CA ALA A 55 -11.85 -3.26 -4.65
C ALA A 55 -11.82 -3.72 -3.18
N HIS A 56 -10.66 -3.65 -2.52
CA HIS A 56 -10.54 -3.96 -1.10
C HIS A 56 -11.34 -3.00 -0.21
N ALA A 57 -11.31 -1.70 -0.51
CA ALA A 57 -12.14 -0.72 0.18
C ALA A 57 -13.64 -1.02 0.03
N ALA A 58 -14.10 -1.36 -1.18
CA ALA A 58 -15.49 -1.73 -1.45
C ALA A 58 -15.94 -3.01 -0.72
N LEU A 59 -15.00 -3.92 -0.42
CA LEU A 59 -15.25 -5.12 0.38
C LEU A 59 -15.22 -4.86 1.89
N GLY A 60 -14.92 -3.64 2.34
CA GLY A 60 -14.77 -3.29 3.74
C GLY A 60 -13.51 -3.90 4.39
N HIS A 61 -12.49 -4.20 3.59
CA HIS A 61 -11.18 -4.58 4.11
C HIS A 61 -10.46 -3.34 4.65
N LEU A 62 -9.62 -3.53 5.67
CA LEU A 62 -8.74 -2.47 6.15
C LEU A 62 -7.67 -2.17 5.09
N VAL A 63 -7.70 -0.99 4.49
CA VAL A 63 -6.73 -0.55 3.48
C VAL A 63 -5.56 0.14 4.16
N VAL A 64 -4.36 -0.41 3.98
CA VAL A 64 -3.15 0.06 4.64
C VAL A 64 -2.09 0.42 3.61
N LEU A 65 -1.56 1.63 3.68
CA LEU A 65 -0.38 2.02 2.92
C LEU A 65 0.88 1.68 3.72
N VAL A 66 1.87 1.12 3.05
CA VAL A 66 3.19 0.81 3.62
C VAL A 66 4.23 1.51 2.76
N ALA A 67 5.09 2.34 3.35
CA ALA A 67 5.97 3.18 2.56
C ALA A 67 7.31 3.42 3.26
N LEU A 68 8.37 3.49 2.47
CA LEU A 68 9.67 3.93 2.95
C LEU A 68 9.66 5.43 3.30
N ALA A 69 8.91 6.24 2.56
CA ALA A 69 8.79 7.67 2.79
C ALA A 69 8.23 8.02 4.17
N GLY A 70 8.50 9.25 4.61
CA GLY A 70 7.96 9.78 5.87
C GLY A 70 6.50 10.24 5.74
N ALA A 71 5.83 10.43 6.89
CA ALA A 71 4.44 10.86 6.94
C ALA A 71 4.17 12.18 6.18
N ALA A 72 5.12 13.12 6.18
CA ALA A 72 4.98 14.39 5.47
C ALA A 72 4.88 14.20 3.95
N GLU A 73 5.70 13.33 3.38
CA GLU A 73 5.72 13.01 1.95
C GLU A 73 4.47 12.24 1.52
N LEU A 74 3.93 11.41 2.41
CA LEU A 74 2.71 10.64 2.18
C LEU A 74 1.43 11.48 2.30
N GLY A 75 1.50 12.69 2.87
CA GLY A 75 0.34 13.54 3.12
C GLY A 75 -0.58 13.75 1.90
N PRO A 76 -0.07 14.03 0.68
CA PRO A 76 -0.89 14.13 -0.52
C PRO A 76 -1.59 12.82 -0.92
N ILE A 77 -0.88 11.69 -0.81
CA ILE A 77 -1.38 10.35 -1.16
C ILE A 77 -2.50 9.95 -0.18
N ALA A 78 -2.24 10.10 1.12
CA ALA A 78 -3.22 9.79 2.17
C ALA A 78 -4.47 10.67 2.08
N ARG A 79 -4.33 11.96 1.73
CA ARG A 79 -5.50 12.84 1.51
C ARG A 79 -6.33 12.44 0.31
N GLN A 80 -5.70 11.94 -0.74
CA GLN A 80 -6.41 11.56 -1.97
C GLN A 80 -7.11 10.20 -1.86
N LEU A 81 -6.47 9.22 -1.20
CA LEU A 81 -7.01 7.86 -1.10
C LEU A 81 -7.80 7.60 0.19
N ALA A 82 -7.56 8.40 1.23
CA ALA A 82 -8.12 8.21 2.57
C ALA A 82 -7.99 6.75 3.07
N PRO A 83 -6.76 6.18 3.12
CA PRO A 83 -6.57 4.82 3.63
C PRO A 83 -6.92 4.76 5.12
N ASP A 84 -7.28 3.58 5.61
CA ASP A 84 -7.59 3.37 7.02
C ASP A 84 -6.35 3.47 7.91
N ALA A 85 -5.18 3.13 7.37
CA ALA A 85 -3.90 3.26 8.08
C ALA A 85 -2.71 3.53 7.14
N VAL A 86 -1.67 4.16 7.69
CA VAL A 86 -0.40 4.40 7.01
C VAL A 86 0.75 3.94 7.90
N LEU A 87 1.57 3.02 7.39
CA LEU A 87 2.78 2.51 8.00
C LEU A 87 3.97 3.11 7.25
N CYS A 88 4.68 4.04 7.88
CA CYS A 88 5.75 4.81 7.26
C CYS A 88 7.01 4.89 8.12
N SER A 89 8.13 5.32 7.53
CA SER A 89 9.39 5.49 8.25
C SER A 89 9.30 6.60 9.30
N ARG A 90 10.00 6.38 10.41
CA ARG A 90 10.20 7.37 11.48
C ARG A 90 11.68 7.45 11.87
N PRO A 91 12.15 8.54 12.47
CA PRO A 91 13.52 8.64 12.97
C PRO A 91 13.86 7.44 13.88
N GLY A 92 14.91 6.69 13.54
CA GLY A 92 15.33 5.49 14.27
C GLY A 92 14.51 4.22 14.00
N ALA A 93 13.48 4.28 13.15
CA ALA A 93 12.63 3.15 12.78
C ALA A 93 12.29 3.18 11.28
N PRO A 94 13.24 2.79 10.41
CA PRO A 94 13.01 2.78 8.97
C PRO A 94 12.02 1.67 8.57
N MET A 95 11.10 2.01 7.66
CA MET A 95 10.07 1.12 7.13
C MET A 95 10.60 0.36 5.91
N ILE A 96 11.62 -0.48 6.14
CA ILE A 96 12.28 -1.28 5.10
C ILE A 96 12.37 -2.74 5.51
N GLY A 97 12.23 -3.66 4.55
CA GLY A 97 12.41 -5.09 4.79
C GLY A 97 11.62 -5.62 5.98
N GLN A 98 12.35 -6.13 6.99
CA GLN A 98 11.75 -6.66 8.22
C GLN A 98 10.89 -5.63 8.97
N GLY A 99 11.19 -4.33 8.85
CA GLY A 99 10.38 -3.26 9.41
C GLY A 99 8.95 -3.27 8.86
N LYS A 100 8.78 -3.48 7.55
CA LYS A 100 7.46 -3.59 6.91
C LYS A 100 6.70 -4.82 7.41
N GLY A 101 7.36 -5.98 7.46
CA GLY A 101 6.75 -7.22 7.98
C GLY A 101 6.31 -7.10 9.44
N TYR A 102 7.17 -6.56 10.32
CA TYR A 102 6.82 -6.36 11.72
C TYR A 102 5.66 -5.39 11.92
N ALA A 103 5.61 -4.30 11.15
CA ALA A 103 4.53 -3.32 11.21
C ALA A 103 3.20 -3.92 10.75
N ALA A 104 3.19 -4.67 9.64
CA ALA A 104 2.00 -5.37 9.16
C ALA A 104 1.49 -6.38 10.20
N ARG A 105 2.38 -7.23 10.73
CA ARG A 105 2.04 -8.21 11.77
C ARG A 105 1.50 -7.55 13.04
N ALA A 106 2.08 -6.43 13.47
CA ALA A 106 1.61 -5.69 14.64
C ALA A 106 0.18 -5.18 14.42
N LEU A 107 -0.09 -4.57 13.27
CA LEU A 107 -1.41 -4.07 12.91
C LEU A 107 -2.46 -5.20 12.83
N LEU A 108 -2.11 -6.35 12.23
CA LEU A 108 -3.03 -7.50 12.18
C LEU A 108 -3.40 -8.00 13.58
N ARG A 109 -2.44 -8.05 14.51
CA ARG A 109 -2.68 -8.44 15.90
C ARG A 109 -3.56 -7.43 16.64
N GLU A 110 -3.31 -6.14 16.46
CA GLU A 110 -4.09 -5.06 17.08
C GLU A 110 -5.57 -5.13 16.69
N HIS A 111 -5.84 -5.37 15.41
CA HIS A 111 -7.21 -5.45 14.90
C HIS A 111 -7.85 -6.84 15.07
N GLY A 112 -7.06 -7.87 15.39
CA GLY A 112 -7.52 -9.27 15.49
C GLY A 112 -7.85 -9.88 14.13
N ILE A 113 -7.17 -9.44 13.07
CA ILE A 113 -7.43 -9.88 11.69
C ILE A 113 -6.54 -11.09 11.38
N PRO A 114 -7.11 -12.22 10.91
CA PRO A 114 -6.32 -13.38 10.58
C PRO A 114 -5.52 -13.16 9.28
N ALA A 115 -4.20 -13.28 9.37
CA ALA A 115 -3.25 -13.13 8.25
C ALA A 115 -3.66 -13.88 6.97
N ARG A 116 -4.23 -15.09 7.11
CA ARG A 116 -4.70 -15.92 5.98
C ARG A 116 -5.78 -15.28 5.10
N ARG A 117 -6.44 -14.21 5.58
CA ARG A 117 -7.47 -13.44 4.83
C ARG A 117 -6.92 -12.12 4.28
N CYS A 118 -5.65 -11.82 4.54
CA CYS A 118 -5.05 -10.55 4.20
C CYS A 118 -4.28 -10.64 2.89
N HIS A 119 -4.08 -9.47 2.28
CA HIS A 119 -3.41 -9.29 1.00
C HIS A 119 -2.25 -8.31 1.15
N ALA A 120 -1.21 -8.48 0.36
CA ALA A 120 -0.09 -7.54 0.29
C ALA A 120 0.39 -7.42 -1.16
N TYR A 121 0.65 -6.20 -1.60
CA TYR A 121 1.09 -5.86 -2.96
C TYR A 121 2.44 -5.17 -2.86
N ALA A 122 3.45 -5.69 -3.57
CA ALA A 122 4.78 -5.11 -3.65
C ALA A 122 5.51 -5.52 -4.95
N ASP A 123 6.44 -4.69 -5.39
CA ASP A 123 7.18 -4.86 -6.65
C ASP A 123 8.64 -5.27 -6.47
N GLU A 124 9.22 -5.09 -5.28
CA GLU A 124 10.62 -5.40 -5.03
C GLU A 124 10.88 -6.52 -4.00
N ALA A 125 12.01 -7.21 -4.18
CA ALA A 125 12.44 -8.31 -3.31
C ALA A 125 12.64 -7.88 -1.84
N ALA A 126 12.93 -6.60 -1.60
CA ALA A 126 13.08 -6.07 -0.24
C ALA A 126 11.79 -6.23 0.58
N ASP A 127 10.63 -6.32 -0.08
CA ASP A 127 9.32 -6.44 0.55
C ASP A 127 8.84 -7.88 0.78
N LEU A 128 9.70 -8.87 0.53
CA LEU A 128 9.42 -10.25 0.90
C LEU A 128 8.95 -10.42 2.36
N PRO A 129 9.51 -9.71 3.37
CA PRO A 129 9.00 -9.80 4.74
C PRO A 129 7.58 -9.28 4.89
N LEU A 130 7.13 -8.30 4.10
CA LEU A 130 5.74 -7.85 4.07
C LEU A 130 4.84 -8.91 3.42
N LEU A 131 5.24 -9.42 2.25
CA LEU A 131 4.50 -10.43 1.50
C LEU A 131 4.34 -11.74 2.28
N ALA A 132 5.33 -12.11 3.09
CA ALA A 132 5.31 -13.33 3.90
C ALA A 132 4.34 -13.28 5.09
N GLU A 133 3.85 -12.10 5.49
CA GLU A 133 2.97 -11.93 6.66
C GLU A 133 1.48 -12.16 6.33
N VAL A 134 1.14 -12.39 5.07
CA VAL A 134 -0.25 -12.47 4.60
C VAL A 134 -0.55 -13.77 3.86
N GLY A 135 -1.84 -14.14 3.77
CA GLY A 135 -2.30 -15.32 3.05
C GLY A 135 -2.39 -15.16 1.53
N HIS A 136 -2.50 -13.91 1.05
CA HIS A 136 -2.68 -13.60 -0.36
C HIS A 136 -1.64 -12.57 -0.83
N PRO A 137 -0.35 -12.91 -0.87
CA PRO A 137 0.69 -12.05 -1.44
C PRO A 137 0.49 -11.90 -2.95
N VAL A 138 0.78 -10.69 -3.44
CA VAL A 138 0.68 -10.31 -4.85
C VAL A 138 1.95 -9.59 -5.27
N VAL A 139 2.63 -10.16 -6.26
CA VAL A 139 3.82 -9.56 -6.89
C VAL A 139 3.37 -8.59 -7.97
N VAL A 140 3.91 -7.38 -7.96
CA VAL A 140 3.68 -6.38 -9.00
C VAL A 140 4.94 -6.27 -9.87
N GLY A 141 4.80 -6.40 -11.18
CA GLY A 141 5.95 -6.35 -12.09
C GLY A 141 6.76 -7.64 -12.16
N ASP A 142 8.05 -7.47 -12.46
CA ASP A 142 8.89 -8.55 -12.99
C ASP A 142 10.19 -8.77 -12.20
N ASP A 143 10.24 -8.35 -10.93
CA ASP A 143 11.39 -8.65 -10.06
C ASP A 143 11.67 -10.16 -10.04
N PRO A 144 12.88 -10.61 -10.44
CA PRO A 144 13.16 -12.03 -10.65
C PRO A 144 13.14 -12.82 -9.35
N VAL A 145 13.41 -12.21 -8.19
CA VAL A 145 13.31 -12.86 -6.89
C VAL A 145 11.84 -13.09 -6.56
N LEU A 146 11.01 -12.05 -6.63
CA LEU A 146 9.57 -12.14 -6.38
C LEU A 146 8.88 -13.12 -7.33
N LEU A 147 9.24 -13.12 -8.62
CA LEU A 147 8.71 -14.08 -9.59
C LEU A 147 9.04 -15.53 -9.22
N ARG A 148 10.22 -15.81 -8.66
CA ARG A 148 10.55 -17.16 -8.15
C ARG A 148 9.69 -17.53 -6.95
N HIS A 149 9.45 -16.59 -6.04
CA HIS A 149 8.55 -16.82 -4.90
C HIS A 149 7.11 -17.04 -5.36
N ALA A 150 6.61 -16.23 -6.29
CA ALA A 150 5.26 -16.38 -6.83
C ALA A 150 5.03 -17.74 -7.50
N ARG A 151 6.00 -18.21 -8.28
CA ARG A 151 5.94 -19.54 -8.92
C ARG A 151 5.92 -20.68 -7.90
N ARG A 152 6.68 -20.56 -6.81
CA ARG A 152 6.78 -21.59 -5.76
C ARG A 152 5.59 -21.59 -4.81
N GLY A 153 5.06 -20.41 -4.48
CA GLY A 153 4.03 -20.21 -3.48
C GLY A 153 2.62 -19.99 -4.03
N ASN A 154 2.44 -20.06 -5.36
CA ASN A 154 1.19 -19.72 -6.04
C ASN A 154 0.68 -18.31 -5.70
N TRP A 155 1.60 -17.33 -5.65
CA TRP A 155 1.24 -15.94 -5.32
C TRP A 155 0.56 -15.26 -6.51
N GLY A 156 -0.29 -14.28 -6.20
CA GLY A 156 -0.90 -13.44 -7.22
C GLY A 156 0.15 -12.63 -7.98
N ARG A 157 -0.17 -12.22 -9.21
CA ARG A 157 0.69 -11.38 -10.03
C ARG A 157 -0.11 -10.28 -10.71
N LEU A 158 0.42 -9.06 -10.69
CA LEU A 158 -0.04 -7.94 -11.49
C LEU A 158 1.11 -7.45 -12.39
N PRO A 159 0.82 -6.92 -13.58
CA PRO A 159 1.84 -6.30 -14.41
C PRO A 159 2.42 -5.08 -13.69
N GLY A 160 3.69 -4.80 -13.92
CA GLY A 160 4.34 -3.58 -13.42
C GLY A 160 3.97 -2.35 -14.26
N PRO A 161 4.47 -1.17 -13.88
CA PRO A 161 4.26 0.04 -14.66
C PRO A 161 4.89 -0.10 -16.05
N SER A 162 4.16 0.29 -17.10
CA SER A 162 4.65 0.23 -18.48
C SER A 162 5.88 1.14 -18.66
N ALA A 163 6.91 0.64 -19.36
CA ALA A 163 8.14 1.38 -19.69
C ALA A 163 7.87 2.74 -20.37
N ALA A 164 6.77 2.89 -21.13
CA ALA A 164 6.37 4.17 -21.73
C ALA A 164 6.02 5.28 -20.71
N ARG A 165 5.87 4.93 -19.42
CA ARG A 165 5.69 5.90 -18.31
C ARG A 165 6.99 6.21 -17.57
N SER A 166 7.99 5.33 -17.61
CA SER A 166 9.31 5.58 -17.04
C SER A 166 9.96 6.80 -17.70
N ASP A 167 9.77 6.98 -19.01
CA ASP A 167 10.24 8.14 -19.77
C ASP A 167 9.60 9.47 -19.30
N ALA A 168 8.35 9.43 -18.84
CA ALA A 168 7.64 10.61 -18.34
C ALA A 168 8.13 11.06 -16.95
N VAL A 169 8.60 10.12 -16.12
CA VAL A 169 9.21 10.43 -14.81
C VAL A 169 10.59 11.05 -14.98
N SER A 170 11.39 10.55 -15.93
CA SER A 170 12.67 11.17 -16.31
C SER A 170 12.49 12.60 -16.83
N ALA A 171 11.43 12.88 -17.59
CA ALA A 171 11.13 14.21 -18.12
C ALA A 171 10.72 15.24 -17.05
N LEU A 172 10.22 14.82 -15.88
CA LEU A 172 9.90 15.73 -14.76
C LEU A 172 11.13 16.11 -13.93
N GLY A 173 12.21 15.33 -13.98
CA GLY A 173 13.45 15.56 -13.23
C GLY A 173 14.42 16.55 -13.89
N ASP A 174 14.23 16.88 -15.17
CA ASP A 174 15.24 17.58 -15.99
C ASP A 174 14.85 19.03 -16.30
N ARG A 175 14.37 19.79 -15.30
CA ARG A 175 14.21 21.24 -15.46
C ARG A 175 15.55 21.93 -15.23
N PRO A 176 16.12 22.63 -16.23
CA PRO A 176 17.35 23.39 -16.03
C PRO A 176 17.10 24.52 -15.03
N THR A 177 18.00 24.66 -14.06
CA THR A 177 18.08 25.85 -13.19
C THR A 177 18.32 27.08 -14.07
N PRO A 178 17.47 28.12 -14.00
CA PRO A 178 17.75 29.36 -14.72
C PRO A 178 18.99 30.01 -14.12
N GLY A 179 19.96 30.32 -14.98
CA GLY A 179 21.15 31.11 -14.65
C GLY A 179 20.87 32.60 -14.57
#